data_AF-A0A433S7A1-F1
#
_entry.id   AF-A0A433S7A1-F1
#
_cell.length_a   1.000
_cell.length_b   1.000
_cell.length_c   1.000
_cell.angle_alpha   90.00
_cell.angle_beta   90.00
_cell.angle_gamma   90.00
#
_symmetry.space_group_name_H-M   'P 1'
#
loop_
_entity.id
_entity.type
_entity.pdbx_description
1 polymer ?
#
loop_
_entity_poly.entity_id
_entity_poly.type
_entity_poly.pdbx_seq_one_letter_code
_entity_poly.pdbx_strand_id
1 'polypeptide(L)'
;MIRALCITISLLAAGPLHAEEVKVADIPGDLITQSIAGISATNGIDALYAACPADIYASQTSLWRKLLRGDSSITYAFCKENFGRCQSLCLQEDDARACTHMARVLEFRDEEGARVASRKTYALACALGRAGGCTNRGAGLRNRTVAGDPMQSGDVALVPCLFRSFEQACAEGDSWGCAMSGQTYQLGEGVSADPAQAKRLFLQACDLASSPKFAACVFAQDKLKAMAAD
;
A
#
# COMPACT_ATOMS: atom_id res chain seq x y z
N MET A 1 22.92 38.76 63.11
CA MET A 1 22.11 37.60 62.68
C MET A 1 21.37 37.99 61.41
N ILE A 2 21.92 37.67 60.23
CA ILE A 2 21.28 37.91 58.93
C ILE A 2 21.16 36.54 58.26
N ARG A 3 19.94 36.04 58.12
CA ARG A 3 19.63 34.76 57.46
C ARG A 3 19.66 34.98 55.94
N ALA A 4 20.51 34.23 55.25
CA ALA A 4 20.48 34.10 53.81
C ALA A 4 19.22 33.34 53.38
N LEU A 5 18.40 33.93 52.50
CA LEU A 5 17.30 33.25 51.82
C LEU A 5 17.83 32.67 50.51
N CYS A 6 17.99 31.34 50.44
CA CYS A 6 18.16 30.64 49.17
C CYS A 6 16.79 30.58 48.46
N ILE A 7 16.66 31.26 47.34
CA ILE A 7 15.52 31.10 46.43
C ILE A 7 15.86 29.92 45.52
N THR A 8 15.21 28.79 45.75
CA THR A 8 15.23 27.65 44.83
C THR A 8 14.32 27.95 43.64
N ILE A 9 14.92 28.19 42.47
CA ILE A 9 14.19 28.21 41.20
C ILE A 9 13.89 26.75 40.84
N SER A 10 12.64 26.33 41.05
CA SER A 10 12.15 25.05 40.54
C SER A 10 12.05 25.13 39.02
N LEU A 11 13.01 24.54 38.31
CA LEU A 11 12.84 24.19 36.90
C LEU A 11 11.75 23.13 36.79
N LEU A 12 10.57 23.54 36.33
CA LEU A 12 9.58 22.61 35.78
C LEU A 12 10.18 22.01 34.50
N ALA A 13 10.68 20.77 34.62
CA ALA A 13 11.02 19.95 33.47
C ALA A 13 9.72 19.67 32.69
N ALA A 14 9.58 20.30 31.52
CA ALA A 14 8.62 19.86 30.52
C ALA A 14 9.04 18.45 30.10
N GLY A 15 8.28 17.43 30.53
CA GLY A 15 8.43 16.07 30.04
C GLY A 15 8.21 16.02 28.52
N PRO A 16 8.69 14.96 27.84
CA PRO A 16 8.51 14.84 26.40
C PRO A 16 7.02 14.83 26.07
N LEU A 17 6.61 15.78 25.22
CA LEU A 17 5.32 15.77 24.53
C LEU A 17 5.28 14.51 23.66
N HIS A 18 4.75 13.42 24.20
CA HIS A 18 4.34 12.30 23.36
C HIS A 18 3.12 12.80 22.58
N ALA A 19 3.33 13.22 21.33
CA ALA A 19 2.23 13.38 20.39
C ALA A 19 1.50 12.04 20.32
N GLU A 20 0.24 12.01 20.71
CA GLU A 20 -0.57 10.79 20.69
C GLU A 20 -0.65 10.28 19.24
N GLU A 21 -0.33 9.00 19.03
CA GLU A 21 -0.30 8.44 17.67
C GLU A 21 -1.72 8.42 17.10
N VAL A 22 -1.95 9.19 16.03
CA VAL A 22 -3.25 9.22 15.34
C VAL A 22 -3.61 7.83 14.83
N LYS A 23 -4.72 7.28 15.32
CA LYS A 23 -5.28 6.01 14.86
C LYS A 23 -6.13 6.25 13.62
N VAL A 24 -6.23 5.24 12.77
CA VAL A 24 -7.11 5.31 11.59
C VAL A 24 -8.54 5.62 11.99
N ALA A 25 -9.01 5.11 13.14
CA ALA A 25 -10.35 5.36 13.68
C ALA A 25 -10.64 6.84 14.01
N ASP A 26 -9.60 7.64 14.28
CA ASP A 26 -9.75 9.04 14.68
C ASP A 26 -10.05 9.96 13.49
N ILE A 27 -9.91 9.46 12.25
CA ILE A 27 -10.25 10.21 11.04
C ILE A 27 -11.78 10.38 10.96
N PRO A 28 -12.30 11.61 10.79
CA PRO A 28 -13.74 11.87 10.76
C PRO A 28 -14.46 11.06 9.66
N GLY A 29 -15.55 10.38 10.01
CA GLY A 29 -16.27 9.51 9.08
C GLY A 29 -16.97 10.25 7.93
N ASP A 30 -17.36 11.51 8.15
CA ASP A 30 -17.88 12.40 7.11
C ASP A 30 -16.81 12.73 6.06
N LEU A 31 -15.57 12.97 6.50
CA LEU A 31 -14.42 13.16 5.60
C LEU A 31 -14.15 11.90 4.78
N ILE A 32 -14.22 10.71 5.39
CA ILE A 32 -14.10 9.43 4.67
C ILE A 32 -15.23 9.28 3.64
N THR A 33 -16.47 9.56 4.02
CA THR A 33 -17.64 9.48 3.13
C THR A 33 -17.51 10.43 1.93
N GLN A 34 -17.08 11.67 2.16
CA GLN A 34 -16.80 12.64 1.09
C GLN A 34 -15.68 12.15 0.17
N SER A 35 -14.64 11.53 0.74
CA SER A 35 -13.53 10.97 -0.04
C SER A 35 -13.97 9.82 -0.93
N ILE A 36 -14.83 8.93 -0.44
CA ILE A 36 -15.40 7.83 -1.22
C ILE A 36 -16.18 8.35 -2.44
N ALA A 37 -16.98 9.41 -2.25
CA ALA A 37 -17.68 10.07 -3.34
C ALA A 37 -16.70 10.70 -4.35
N GLY A 38 -15.67 11.41 -3.87
CA GLY A 38 -14.64 12.03 -4.71
C GLY A 38 -13.84 11.03 -5.55
N ILE A 39 -13.47 9.89 -4.96
CA ILE A 39 -12.80 8.79 -5.67
C ILE A 39 -13.72 8.24 -6.75
N SER A 40 -15.00 8.03 -6.44
CA SER A 40 -15.97 7.50 -7.41
C SER A 40 -16.24 8.46 -8.57
N ALA A 41 -16.10 9.77 -8.35
CA ALA A 41 -16.22 10.79 -9.38
C ALA A 41 -14.92 11.00 -10.19
N THR A 42 -13.82 10.35 -9.83
CA THR A 42 -12.54 10.50 -10.53
C THR A 42 -12.61 9.89 -11.93
N ASN A 43 -12.27 10.67 -12.95
CA ASN A 43 -12.40 10.24 -14.34
C ASN A 43 -11.52 9.00 -14.63
N GLY A 44 -12.08 7.99 -15.29
CA GLY A 44 -11.39 6.76 -15.66
C GLY A 44 -11.08 5.79 -14.50
N ILE A 45 -11.41 6.14 -13.25
CA ILE A 45 -11.13 5.30 -12.07
C ILE A 45 -11.78 3.90 -12.18
N ASP A 46 -12.97 3.81 -12.77
CA ASP A 46 -13.71 2.56 -12.91
C ASP A 46 -13.08 1.64 -13.95
N ALA A 47 -12.53 2.21 -15.04
CA ALA A 47 -11.79 1.45 -16.03
C ALA A 47 -10.48 0.88 -15.44
N LEU A 48 -9.78 1.66 -14.62
CA LEU A 48 -8.59 1.19 -13.90
C LEU A 48 -8.95 0.09 -12.89
N TYR A 49 -10.06 0.26 -12.16
CA TYR A 49 -10.53 -0.70 -11.16
C TYR A 49 -10.94 -2.05 -11.77
N ALA A 50 -11.53 -2.01 -12.96
CA ALA A 50 -11.97 -3.18 -13.73
C ALA A 50 -10.86 -3.85 -14.54
N ALA A 51 -9.62 -3.37 -14.47
CA ALA A 51 -8.50 -3.90 -15.24
C ALA A 51 -7.54 -4.74 -14.37
N CYS A 52 -6.79 -5.62 -15.05
CA CYS A 52 -5.69 -6.31 -14.41
C CYS A 52 -4.59 -5.31 -14.01
N PRO A 53 -4.04 -5.35 -12.77
CA PRO A 53 -3.01 -4.41 -12.36
C PRO A 53 -1.77 -4.43 -13.27
N ALA A 54 -1.37 -5.61 -13.75
CA ALA A 54 -0.27 -5.75 -14.70
C ALA A 54 -0.49 -5.00 -16.03
N ASP A 55 -1.75 -4.90 -16.48
CA ASP A 55 -2.07 -4.32 -17.78
C ASP A 55 -2.19 -2.79 -17.71
N ILE A 56 -2.33 -2.22 -16.51
CA ILE A 56 -2.46 -0.77 -16.29
C ILE A 56 -1.21 -0.14 -15.68
N TYR A 57 -0.21 -0.91 -15.27
CA TYR A 57 0.97 -0.35 -14.60
C TYR A 57 1.61 0.80 -15.39
N ALA A 58 1.78 1.94 -14.74
CA ALA A 58 2.34 3.17 -15.32
C ALA A 58 1.61 3.72 -16.58
N SER A 59 0.39 3.24 -16.88
CA SER A 59 -0.41 3.69 -18.03
C SER A 59 -0.84 5.16 -17.96
N GLN A 60 -0.89 5.74 -16.76
CA GLN A 60 -1.24 7.14 -16.50
C GLN A 60 -0.02 7.97 -16.06
N THR A 61 1.19 7.39 -16.09
CA THR A 61 2.41 8.14 -15.72
C THR A 61 2.84 9.07 -16.85
N SER A 62 2.72 10.37 -16.63
CA SER A 62 3.23 11.39 -17.55
C SER A 62 4.75 11.37 -17.67
N LEU A 63 5.29 11.81 -18.81
CA LEU A 63 6.73 11.86 -19.06
C LEU A 63 7.48 12.71 -18.00
N TRP A 64 6.89 13.83 -17.58
CA TRP A 64 7.47 14.72 -16.56
C TRP A 64 7.56 14.05 -15.18
N ARG A 65 6.56 13.27 -14.78
CA ARG A 65 6.60 12.48 -13.53
C ARG A 65 7.66 11.38 -13.57
N LYS A 66 7.98 10.83 -14.75
CA LYS A 66 9.09 9.87 -14.88
C LYS A 66 10.45 10.52 -14.61
N LEU A 67 10.58 11.81 -14.94
CA LEU A 67 11.83 12.59 -14.76
C LEU A 67 11.96 13.16 -13.35
N LEU A 68 10.85 13.55 -12.72
CA LEU A 68 10.84 14.06 -11.35
C LEU A 68 10.64 12.92 -10.36
N ARG A 69 11.65 12.63 -9.54
CA ARG A 69 11.46 11.75 -8.37
C ARG A 69 10.45 12.42 -7.45
N GLY A 70 9.30 11.78 -7.20
CA GLY A 70 8.25 12.39 -6.38
C GLY A 70 8.73 12.67 -4.94
N ASP A 71 7.87 13.29 -4.13
CA ASP A 71 8.18 13.60 -2.74
C ASP A 71 8.17 12.37 -1.82
N SER A 72 9.34 12.01 -1.25
CA SER A 72 9.47 10.91 -0.28
C SER A 72 8.96 11.22 1.12
N SER A 73 8.59 12.45 1.41
CA SER A 73 8.01 12.86 2.69
C SER A 73 6.59 12.30 2.90
N ILE A 74 5.90 11.93 1.80
CA ILE A 74 4.53 11.39 1.86
C ILE A 74 4.58 9.95 2.35
N THR A 75 4.28 9.77 3.64
CA THR A 75 4.25 8.47 4.33
C THR A 75 2.84 8.07 4.72
N TYR A 76 2.67 6.84 5.18
CA TYR A 76 1.40 6.39 5.77
C TYR A 76 1.00 7.22 6.98
N ALA A 77 1.95 7.56 7.86
CA ALA A 77 1.69 8.41 9.03
C ALA A 77 1.20 9.80 8.60
N PHE A 78 1.87 10.42 7.63
CA PHE A 78 1.45 11.69 7.07
C PHE A 78 0.00 11.64 6.54
N CYS A 79 -0.40 10.60 5.81
CA CYS A 79 -1.76 10.48 5.30
C CYS A 79 -2.81 10.14 6.37
N LYS A 80 -2.43 9.50 7.49
CA LYS A 80 -3.34 9.33 8.63
C LYS A 80 -3.66 10.69 9.26
N GLU A 81 -2.63 11.52 9.47
CA GLU A 81 -2.76 12.83 10.11
C GLU A 81 -3.37 13.89 9.17
N ASN A 82 -3.08 13.80 7.88
CA ASN A 82 -3.42 14.82 6.87
C ASN A 82 -4.24 14.23 5.72
N PHE A 83 -5.29 13.47 6.05
CA PHE A 83 -6.05 12.68 5.07
C PHE A 83 -6.58 13.51 3.90
N GLY A 84 -7.20 14.67 4.14
CA GLY A 84 -7.68 15.56 3.08
C GLY A 84 -6.57 16.12 2.18
N ARG A 85 -5.36 16.36 2.73
CA ARG A 85 -4.19 16.74 1.92
C ARG A 85 -3.70 15.58 1.07
N CYS A 86 -3.63 14.37 1.62
CA CYS A 86 -3.29 13.18 0.84
C CYS A 86 -4.32 12.89 -0.26
N GLN A 87 -5.60 13.13 -0.01
CA GLN A 87 -6.62 13.04 -1.05
C GLN A 87 -6.36 14.03 -2.18
N SER A 88 -6.03 15.29 -1.87
CA SER A 88 -5.72 16.29 -2.90
C SER A 88 -4.47 15.91 -3.69
N LEU A 89 -3.40 15.48 -3.01
CA LEU A 89 -2.17 15.00 -3.64
C LEU A 89 -2.44 13.80 -4.57
N CYS A 90 -3.27 12.86 -4.14
CA CYS A 90 -3.60 11.69 -4.95
C CYS A 90 -4.50 12.03 -6.15
N LEU A 91 -5.62 12.71 -5.93
CA LEU A 91 -6.69 12.83 -6.93
C LEU A 91 -6.55 14.06 -7.84
N GLN A 92 -5.77 15.07 -7.44
CA GLN A 92 -5.58 16.31 -8.20
C GLN A 92 -4.16 16.46 -8.71
N GLU A 93 -3.18 16.00 -7.94
CA GLU A 93 -1.76 16.11 -8.29
C GLU A 93 -1.18 14.79 -8.83
N ASP A 94 -1.98 13.73 -8.97
CA ASP A 94 -1.63 12.33 -9.27
C ASP A 94 -0.36 11.80 -8.56
N ASP A 95 -0.19 12.13 -7.28
CA ASP A 95 0.90 11.56 -6.48
C ASP A 95 0.60 10.09 -6.12
N ALA A 96 1.33 9.17 -6.75
CA ALA A 96 1.12 7.74 -6.60
C ALA A 96 1.39 7.22 -5.17
N ARG A 97 2.25 7.90 -4.39
CA ARG A 97 2.49 7.54 -2.98
C ARG A 97 1.34 7.98 -2.09
N ALA A 98 0.83 9.19 -2.29
CA ALA A 98 -0.37 9.66 -1.61
C ALA A 98 -1.53 8.71 -1.88
N CYS A 99 -1.73 8.28 -3.14
CA CYS A 99 -2.75 7.30 -3.48
C CYS A 99 -2.56 5.96 -2.75
N THR A 100 -1.33 5.44 -2.70
CA THR A 100 -1.05 4.16 -2.01
C THR A 100 -1.37 4.25 -0.51
N HIS A 101 -0.97 5.35 0.15
CA HIS A 101 -1.17 5.51 1.58
C HIS A 101 -2.62 5.84 1.95
N MET A 102 -3.29 6.66 1.14
CA MET A 102 -4.72 6.92 1.27
C MET A 102 -5.56 5.65 1.08
N ALA A 103 -5.24 4.84 0.06
CA ALA A 103 -5.89 3.55 -0.18
C ALA A 103 -5.74 2.62 1.04
N ARG A 104 -4.56 2.61 1.67
CA ARG A 104 -4.31 1.86 2.89
C ARG A 104 -5.13 2.35 4.07
N VAL A 105 -5.28 3.67 4.25
CA VAL A 105 -6.17 4.22 5.28
C VAL A 105 -7.60 3.69 5.07
N LEU A 106 -8.13 3.80 3.85
CA LEU A 106 -9.47 3.34 3.49
C LEU A 106 -9.68 1.82 3.63
N GLU A 107 -8.63 1.01 3.52
CA GLU A 107 -8.70 -0.44 3.67
C GLU A 107 -9.11 -0.88 5.08
N PHE A 108 -8.74 -0.08 6.08
CA PHE A 108 -9.04 -0.28 7.51
C PHE A 108 -10.24 0.54 8.01
N ARG A 109 -11.05 1.07 7.08
CA ARG A 109 -12.29 1.78 7.38
C ARG A 109 -13.50 0.85 7.23
N ASP A 110 -14.51 1.12 8.04
CA ASP A 110 -15.75 0.34 8.10
C ASP A 110 -16.92 1.02 7.38
N GLU A 111 -16.74 2.27 6.93
CA GLU A 111 -17.73 2.97 6.12
C GLU A 111 -18.10 2.21 4.85
N GLU A 112 -19.38 2.28 4.51
CA GLU A 112 -19.90 1.70 3.28
C GLU A 112 -19.13 2.25 2.06
N GLY A 113 -18.68 1.35 1.20
CA GLY A 113 -17.89 1.72 0.02
C GLY A 113 -16.41 2.02 0.29
N ALA A 114 -15.94 2.12 1.54
CA ALA A 114 -14.53 2.41 1.84
C ALA A 114 -13.58 1.36 1.24
N ARG A 115 -13.97 0.08 1.29
CA ARG A 115 -13.18 -1.02 0.69
C ARG A 115 -13.11 -0.94 -0.84
N VAL A 116 -14.22 -0.59 -1.49
CA VAL A 116 -14.25 -0.38 -2.95
C VAL A 116 -13.38 0.82 -3.32
N ALA A 117 -13.53 1.92 -2.59
CA ALA A 117 -12.72 3.13 -2.76
C ALA A 117 -11.22 2.86 -2.57
N SER A 118 -10.84 2.07 -1.56
CA SER A 118 -9.47 1.60 -1.35
C SER A 118 -8.93 0.87 -2.58
N ARG A 119 -9.67 -0.10 -3.13
CA ARG A 119 -9.26 -0.86 -4.32
C ARG A 119 -9.15 0.00 -5.58
N LYS A 120 -10.11 0.90 -5.81
CA LYS A 120 -10.05 1.91 -6.88
C LYS A 120 -8.78 2.77 -6.77
N THR A 121 -8.47 3.22 -5.56
CA THR A 121 -7.30 4.06 -5.29
C THR A 121 -5.98 3.30 -5.45
N TYR A 122 -5.91 2.01 -5.07
CA TYR A 122 -4.74 1.17 -5.37
C TYR A 122 -4.56 0.94 -6.88
N ALA A 123 -5.65 0.76 -7.64
CA ALA A 123 -5.60 0.65 -9.09
C ALA A 123 -5.07 1.96 -9.72
N LEU A 124 -5.51 3.12 -9.23
CA LEU A 124 -4.95 4.42 -9.62
C LEU A 124 -3.46 4.53 -9.28
N ALA A 125 -3.05 4.17 -8.06
CA ALA A 125 -1.63 4.19 -7.69
C ALA A 125 -0.76 3.30 -8.60
N CYS A 126 -1.27 2.11 -8.97
CA CYS A 126 -0.64 1.22 -9.94
C CYS A 126 -0.52 1.89 -11.33
N ALA A 127 -1.60 2.50 -11.80
CA ALA A 127 -1.65 3.20 -13.08
C ALA A 127 -0.71 4.41 -13.12
N LEU A 128 -0.43 5.03 -11.97
CA LEU A 128 0.53 6.13 -11.82
C LEU A 128 1.98 5.64 -11.65
N GLY A 129 2.22 4.32 -11.73
CA GLY A 129 3.56 3.73 -11.76
C GLY A 129 4.10 3.34 -10.39
N ARG A 130 3.27 3.31 -9.34
CA ARG A 130 3.69 2.80 -8.03
C ARG A 130 3.44 1.30 -7.94
N ALA A 131 4.50 0.51 -7.99
CA ALA A 131 4.46 -0.95 -7.91
C ALA A 131 3.66 -1.47 -6.71
N GLY A 132 3.84 -0.88 -5.52
CA GLY A 132 3.05 -1.22 -4.33
C GLY A 132 1.53 -1.04 -4.50
N GLY A 133 1.07 -0.15 -5.38
CA GLY A 133 -0.35 -0.06 -5.75
C GLY A 133 -0.84 -1.32 -6.46
N CYS A 134 -0.04 -1.84 -7.40
CA CYS A 134 -0.34 -3.09 -8.10
C CYS A 134 -0.34 -4.28 -7.14
N THR A 135 0.68 -4.37 -6.26
CA THR A 135 0.77 -5.43 -5.25
C THR A 135 -0.43 -5.43 -4.33
N ASN A 136 -0.85 -4.28 -3.80
CA ASN A 136 -2.00 -4.20 -2.89
C ASN A 136 -3.33 -4.47 -3.61
N ARG A 137 -3.51 -3.99 -4.85
CA ARG A 137 -4.69 -4.34 -5.65
C ARG A 137 -4.77 -5.85 -5.90
N GLY A 138 -3.66 -6.47 -6.30
CA GLY A 138 -3.56 -7.93 -6.51
C GLY A 138 -3.77 -8.74 -5.23
N ALA A 139 -3.13 -8.35 -4.13
CA ALA A 139 -3.30 -9.01 -2.83
C ALA A 139 -4.75 -8.86 -2.32
N GLY A 140 -5.38 -7.71 -2.53
CA GLY A 140 -6.80 -7.50 -2.24
C GLY A 140 -7.71 -8.45 -3.02
N LEU A 141 -7.45 -8.63 -4.33
CA LEU A 141 -8.16 -9.59 -5.17
C LEU A 141 -7.97 -11.04 -4.74
N ARG A 142 -6.75 -11.39 -4.31
CA ARG A 142 -6.38 -12.74 -3.85
C ARG A 142 -7.00 -13.10 -2.50
N ASN A 143 -6.95 -12.18 -1.54
CA ASN A 143 -7.19 -12.50 -0.12
C ASN A 143 -8.61 -12.20 0.36
N ARG A 144 -9.40 -11.43 -0.39
CA ARG A 144 -10.75 -11.02 0.04
C ARG A 144 -11.68 -10.84 -1.15
N THR A 145 -12.88 -11.38 -1.08
CA THR A 145 -13.95 -11.05 -2.04
C THR A 145 -14.62 -9.74 -1.63
N VAL A 146 -14.82 -8.84 -2.58
CA VAL A 146 -15.65 -7.64 -2.42
C VAL A 146 -16.76 -7.70 -3.45
N ALA A 147 -18.02 -7.64 -2.98
CA ALA A 147 -19.17 -7.68 -3.86
C ALA A 147 -19.11 -6.54 -4.90
N GLY A 148 -19.36 -6.88 -6.16
CA GLY A 148 -19.34 -5.91 -7.27
C GLY A 148 -17.94 -5.52 -7.74
N ASP A 149 -16.86 -6.19 -7.31
CA ASP A 149 -15.54 -6.02 -7.91
C ASP A 149 -15.48 -6.71 -9.30
N PRO A 150 -15.32 -5.97 -10.42
CA PRO A 150 -15.37 -6.56 -11.76
C PRO A 150 -14.29 -7.61 -12.01
N MET A 151 -13.13 -7.48 -11.36
CA MET A 151 -12.01 -8.42 -11.50
C MET A 151 -12.22 -9.73 -10.73
N GLN A 152 -13.25 -9.78 -9.87
CA GLN A 152 -13.69 -11.00 -9.18
C GLN A 152 -14.98 -11.57 -9.80
N SER A 153 -15.41 -11.05 -10.95
CA SER A 153 -16.40 -11.72 -11.79
C SER A 153 -15.80 -13.00 -12.38
N GLY A 154 -16.63 -14.04 -12.56
CA GLY A 154 -16.18 -15.36 -13.05
C GLY A 154 -15.59 -15.36 -14.46
N ASP A 155 -15.74 -14.25 -15.20
CA ASP A 155 -15.32 -14.11 -16.60
C ASP A 155 -13.88 -13.59 -16.76
N VAL A 156 -13.20 -13.31 -15.65
CA VAL A 156 -11.83 -12.78 -15.65
C VAL A 156 -10.82 -13.89 -15.39
N ALA A 157 -9.75 -13.93 -16.19
CA ALA A 157 -8.59 -14.77 -15.96
C ALA A 157 -7.75 -14.24 -14.78
N LEU A 158 -8.32 -14.33 -13.57
CA LEU A 158 -7.80 -13.67 -12.38
C LEU A 158 -6.44 -14.24 -11.96
N VAL A 159 -6.27 -15.56 -11.92
CA VAL A 159 -5.03 -16.19 -11.46
C VAL A 159 -3.82 -15.81 -12.34
N PRO A 160 -3.88 -15.89 -13.68
CA PRO A 160 -2.83 -15.34 -14.54
C PRO A 160 -2.59 -13.84 -14.36
N CYS A 161 -3.66 -13.06 -14.13
CA CYS A 161 -3.53 -11.63 -13.87
C CYS A 161 -2.73 -11.36 -12.57
N LEU A 162 -3.03 -12.09 -11.49
CA LEU A 162 -2.33 -11.96 -10.20
C LEU A 162 -0.84 -12.27 -10.35
N PHE A 163 -0.50 -13.38 -11.02
CA PHE A 163 0.89 -13.75 -11.32
C PHE A 163 1.64 -12.61 -12.03
N ARG A 164 1.10 -12.12 -13.16
CA ARG A 164 1.73 -11.01 -13.90
C ARG A 164 1.88 -9.75 -13.06
N SER A 165 0.90 -9.46 -12.21
CA SER A 165 0.90 -8.26 -11.38
C SER A 165 1.99 -8.30 -10.31
N PHE A 166 2.21 -9.46 -9.68
CA PHE A 166 3.26 -9.63 -8.69
C PHE A 166 4.65 -9.68 -9.31
N GLU A 167 4.81 -10.34 -10.47
CA GLU A 167 6.08 -10.30 -11.24
C GLU A 167 6.43 -8.87 -11.64
N GLN A 168 5.48 -8.13 -12.22
CA GLN A 168 5.70 -6.72 -12.58
C GLN A 168 6.09 -5.88 -11.37
N ALA A 169 5.39 -6.02 -10.23
CA ALA A 169 5.73 -5.25 -9.05
C ALA A 169 7.10 -5.62 -8.47
N CYS A 170 7.49 -6.91 -8.50
CA CYS A 170 8.82 -7.35 -8.08
C CYS A 170 9.93 -6.79 -8.98
N ALA A 171 9.72 -6.80 -10.30
CA ALA A 171 10.65 -6.22 -11.27
C ALA A 171 10.90 -4.72 -11.01
N GLU A 172 9.90 -4.02 -10.48
CA GLU A 172 9.96 -2.61 -10.09
C GLU A 172 10.46 -2.39 -8.64
N GLY A 173 11.01 -3.43 -8.01
CA GLY A 173 11.64 -3.35 -6.68
C GLY A 173 10.66 -3.33 -5.51
N ASP A 174 9.41 -3.74 -5.70
CA ASP A 174 8.46 -3.86 -4.59
C ASP A 174 8.71 -5.15 -3.80
N SER A 175 9.16 -5.00 -2.55
CA SER A 175 9.46 -6.11 -1.64
C SER A 175 8.26 -7.05 -1.44
N TRP A 176 7.03 -6.51 -1.33
CA TRP A 176 5.82 -7.34 -1.25
C TRP A 176 5.48 -8.01 -2.58
N GLY A 177 5.72 -7.36 -3.71
CA GLY A 177 5.59 -7.93 -5.05
C GLY A 177 6.44 -9.18 -5.22
N CYS A 178 7.71 -9.13 -4.79
CA CYS A 178 8.59 -10.30 -4.82
C CYS A 178 8.12 -11.42 -3.88
N ALA A 179 7.66 -11.08 -2.68
CA ALA A 179 7.12 -12.07 -1.75
C ALA A 179 5.86 -12.77 -2.32
N MET A 180 4.95 -12.02 -2.94
CA MET A 180 3.74 -12.58 -3.56
C MET A 180 4.07 -13.38 -4.82
N SER A 181 5.03 -12.94 -5.64
CA SER A 181 5.50 -13.72 -6.79
C SER A 181 6.14 -15.04 -6.35
N GLY A 182 6.99 -15.00 -5.31
CA GLY A 182 7.56 -16.21 -4.71
C GLY A 182 6.47 -17.19 -4.25
N GLN A 183 5.39 -16.68 -3.67
CA GLN A 183 4.23 -17.51 -3.30
C GLN A 183 3.51 -18.10 -4.53
N THR A 184 3.37 -17.35 -5.63
CA THR A 184 2.74 -17.89 -6.85
C THR A 184 3.57 -19.01 -7.47
N TYR A 185 4.90 -18.89 -7.52
CA TYR A 185 5.78 -20.00 -7.96
C TYR A 185 5.79 -21.16 -6.97
N GLN A 186 5.68 -20.91 -5.67
CA GLN A 186 5.60 -21.99 -4.69
C GLN A 186 4.34 -22.85 -4.89
N LEU A 187 3.21 -22.20 -5.18
CA LEU A 187 1.90 -22.84 -5.27
C LEU A 187 1.48 -23.22 -6.69
N GLY A 188 2.20 -22.78 -7.71
CA GLY A 188 1.83 -22.97 -9.11
C GLY A 188 0.60 -22.14 -9.53
N GLU A 189 0.44 -20.94 -8.98
CA GLU A 189 -0.71 -20.07 -9.25
C GLU A 189 -0.45 -19.20 -10.49
N GLY A 190 -1.00 -19.60 -11.64
CA GLY A 190 -0.87 -18.85 -12.89
C GLY A 190 0.46 -19.09 -13.61
N VAL A 191 1.32 -19.94 -13.03
CA VAL A 191 2.60 -20.42 -13.55
C VAL A 191 2.83 -21.83 -13.04
N SER A 192 3.68 -22.63 -13.68
CA SER A 192 4.09 -23.92 -13.12
C SER A 192 4.83 -23.72 -11.80
N ALA A 193 4.61 -24.63 -10.84
CA ALA A 193 5.31 -24.56 -9.57
C ALA A 193 6.82 -24.71 -9.78
N ASP A 194 7.61 -23.80 -9.19
CA ASP A 194 9.06 -23.81 -9.22
C ASP A 194 9.59 -23.38 -7.83
N PRO A 195 9.87 -24.36 -6.94
CA PRO A 195 10.39 -24.08 -5.60
C PRO A 195 11.73 -23.34 -5.61
N ALA A 196 12.57 -23.53 -6.63
CA ALA A 196 13.85 -22.86 -6.73
C ALA A 196 13.67 -21.37 -7.07
N GLN A 197 12.77 -21.05 -8.00
CA GLN A 197 12.39 -19.68 -8.30
C GLN A 197 11.69 -19.01 -7.12
N ALA A 198 10.77 -19.72 -6.45
CA ALA A 198 10.11 -19.23 -5.25
C ALA A 198 11.11 -18.82 -4.16
N LYS A 199 12.10 -19.68 -3.87
CA LYS A 199 13.18 -19.39 -2.92
C LYS A 199 13.96 -18.13 -3.28
N ARG A 200 14.32 -17.95 -4.56
CA ARG A 200 15.02 -16.75 -5.04
C ARG A 200 14.21 -15.47 -4.79
N LEU A 201 12.93 -15.50 -5.14
CA LEU A 201 12.03 -14.35 -4.98
C LEU A 201 11.78 -14.00 -3.51
N PHE A 202 11.66 -14.98 -2.63
CA PHE A 202 11.55 -14.73 -1.19
C PHE A 202 12.83 -14.08 -0.61
N LEU A 203 14.02 -14.50 -1.05
CA LEU A 203 15.27 -13.84 -0.65
C LEU A 203 15.32 -12.39 -1.17
N GLN A 204 14.98 -12.18 -2.44
CA GLN A 204 14.92 -10.84 -3.03
C GLN A 204 13.92 -9.92 -2.31
N ALA A 205 12.79 -10.45 -1.85
CA ALA A 205 11.84 -9.69 -1.04
C ALA A 205 12.50 -9.15 0.24
N CYS A 206 13.37 -9.92 0.88
CA CYS A 206 14.14 -9.48 2.04
C CYS A 206 15.24 -8.48 1.68
N ASP A 207 15.93 -8.65 0.56
CA ASP A 207 16.97 -7.71 0.12
C ASP A 207 16.40 -6.33 -0.20
N LEU A 208 15.17 -6.27 -0.73
CA LEU A 208 14.43 -5.04 -1.02
C LEU A 208 13.75 -4.44 0.22
N ALA A 209 13.70 -5.16 1.34
CA ALA A 209 13.06 -4.69 2.55
C ALA A 209 13.90 -3.62 3.27
N SER A 210 13.25 -2.64 3.88
CA SER A 210 13.95 -1.61 4.65
C SER A 210 14.64 -2.14 5.92
N SER A 211 14.20 -3.30 6.41
CA SER A 211 14.85 -4.03 7.50
C SER A 211 14.39 -5.50 7.51
N PRO A 212 15.10 -6.39 8.22
CA PRO A 212 14.66 -7.78 8.41
C PRO A 212 13.30 -7.93 9.10
N LYS A 213 12.82 -6.90 9.82
CA LYS A 213 11.53 -6.89 10.51
C LYS A 213 10.39 -6.36 9.63
N PHE A 214 10.70 -5.89 8.43
CA PHE A 214 9.66 -5.44 7.50
C PHE A 214 8.76 -6.61 7.13
N ALA A 215 7.45 -6.37 7.10
CA ALA A 215 6.45 -7.44 7.04
C ALA A 215 6.59 -8.37 5.82
N ALA A 216 7.00 -7.84 4.66
CA ALA A 216 7.24 -8.66 3.47
C ALA A 216 8.41 -9.65 3.66
N CYS A 217 9.50 -9.20 4.30
CA CYS A 217 10.63 -10.06 4.58
C CYS A 217 10.28 -11.10 5.65
N VAL A 218 9.54 -10.73 6.70
CA VAL A 218 9.06 -11.68 7.71
C VAL A 218 8.21 -12.77 7.06
N PHE A 219 7.25 -12.40 6.22
CA PHE A 219 6.45 -13.35 5.45
C PHE A 219 7.33 -14.27 4.60
N ALA A 220 8.29 -13.71 3.86
CA ALA A 220 9.19 -14.46 3.00
C ALA A 220 10.08 -15.45 3.80
N GLN A 221 10.59 -15.03 4.95
CA GLN A 221 11.38 -15.89 5.85
C GLN A 221 10.56 -17.07 6.38
N ASP A 222 9.29 -16.85 6.71
CA ASP A 222 8.43 -17.94 7.17
C ASP A 222 8.15 -18.95 6.05
N LYS A 223 7.98 -18.49 4.80
CA LYS A 223 7.89 -19.37 3.63
C LYS A 223 9.18 -20.15 3.38
N LEU A 224 10.33 -19.49 3.46
CA LEU A 224 11.64 -20.13 3.31
C LEU A 224 11.88 -21.22 4.35
N LYS A 225 11.49 -20.98 5.61
CA LYS A 225 11.59 -21.99 6.68
C LYS A 225 10.69 -23.19 6.41
N ALA A 226 9.44 -22.95 6.00
CA ALA A 226 8.50 -24.02 5.68
C ALA A 226 9.03 -24.91 4.54
N MET A 227 9.52 -24.30 3.46
CA MET A 227 10.10 -25.02 2.31
C MET A 227 11.39 -25.79 2.63
N ALA A 228 12.07 -25.48 3.73
CA ALA A 228 13.27 -26.20 4.16
C ALA A 228 12.95 -27.38 5.08
N ALA A 229 11.70 -27.49 5.55
CA ALA A 229 11.23 -28.57 6.40
C ALA A 229 10.58 -29.73 5.60
N ASP A 230 10.31 -29.50 4.32
CA ASP A 230 9.77 -30.47 3.35
C ASP A 230 10.90 -31.17 2.57
#